data_AF-A0A969JPD6-F1
#
_entry.id   AF-A0A969JPD6-F1
#
_cell.length_a   1.000
_cell.length_b   1.000
_cell.length_c   1.000
_cell.angle_alpha   90.00
_cell.angle_beta   90.00
_cell.angle_gamma   90.00
#
_symmetry.space_group_name_H-M   'P 1'
#
loop_
_entity.id
_entity.type
_entity.pdbx_description
1 polymer ?
#
loop_
_entity_poly.entity_id
_entity_poly.type
_entity_poly.pdbx_seq_one_letter_code
_entity_poly.pdbx_strand_id
1 'polypeptide(L)'
;MYADFRDPEGFSTEARQGMMMGYTGKQLIHPNQIPLIHAVYMPSPEEIAHARRVVEAHEAHQKSGTGAFALDGKMVDMPVVKQAELVLERAGTDR
;
A
#
# COMPACT_ATOMS: atom_id res chain seq x y z
N MET A 1 -10.86 1.13 -17.78
CA MET A 1 -11.04 2.58 -18.03
C MET A 1 -12.50 2.89 -17.69
N TYR A 2 -12.77 3.91 -16.88
CA TYR A 2 -14.14 4.25 -16.49
C TYR A 2 -14.57 5.54 -17.18
N ALA A 3 -15.50 5.43 -18.13
CA ALA A 3 -15.81 6.49 -19.09
C ALA A 3 -16.77 7.56 -18.53
N ASP A 4 -17.67 7.21 -17.60
CA ASP A 4 -18.59 8.17 -17.01
C ASP A 4 -17.92 8.94 -15.88
N PHE A 5 -17.20 10.00 -16.22
CA PHE A 5 -16.51 10.83 -15.22
C PHE A 5 -17.46 11.56 -14.26
N ARG A 6 -18.79 11.52 -14.46
CA ARG A 6 -19.78 12.13 -13.55
C ARG A 6 -20.28 11.15 -12.49
N ASP A 7 -19.90 9.88 -12.56
CA ASP A 7 -20.20 8.88 -11.54
C ASP A 7 -18.96 8.55 -10.67
N PRO A 8 -18.75 9.31 -9.57
CA PRO A 8 -17.63 9.06 -8.67
C PRO A 8 -17.77 7.74 -7.90
N GLU A 9 -19.00 7.28 -7.62
CA GLU A 9 -19.24 6.07 -6.85
C GLU A 9 -18.91 4.82 -7.68
N GLY A 10 -19.37 4.79 -8.93
CA GLY A 10 -19.04 3.75 -9.89
C GLY A 10 -17.53 3.66 -10.13
N PHE A 11 -16.86 4.81 -10.31
CA PHE A 11 -15.40 4.87 -10.42
C PHE A 11 -14.70 4.27 -9.19
N SER A 12 -15.06 4.71 -7.98
CA SER A 12 -14.44 4.23 -6.74
C SER A 12 -14.69 2.74 -6.49
N THR A 13 -15.87 2.24 -6.86
CA THR A 13 -16.21 0.82 -6.74
C THR A 13 -15.33 -0.03 -7.65
N GLU A 14 -15.21 0.32 -8.94
CA GLU A 14 -14.34 -0.42 -9.87
C GLU A 14 -12.85 -0.29 -9.50
N ALA A 15 -12.43 0.87 -8.97
CA ALA A 15 -11.08 1.07 -8.47
C ALA A 15 -10.76 0.14 -7.28
N ARG A 16 -11.66 0.04 -6.30
CA ARG A 16 -11.49 -0.88 -5.16
C ARG A 16 -11.46 -2.35 -5.60
N GLN A 17 -12.27 -2.73 -6.58
CA GLN A 17 -12.21 -4.07 -7.17
C GLN A 17 -10.83 -4.35 -7.78
N GLY A 18 -10.29 -3.40 -8.56
CA GLY A 18 -8.94 -3.52 -9.11
C GLY A 18 -7.86 -3.66 -8.02
N MET A 19 -7.96 -2.88 -6.95
CA MET A 19 -7.07 -2.99 -5.80
C MET A 19 -7.12 -4.38 -5.16
N MET A 20 -8.32 -4.95 -4.95
CA MET A 20 -8.49 -6.31 -4.42
C MET A 20 -7.91 -7.40 -5.34
N MET A 21 -7.84 -7.15 -6.65
CA MET A 21 -7.19 -8.04 -7.62
C MET A 21 -5.65 -7.88 -7.66
N GLY A 22 -5.09 -6.95 -6.87
CA GLY A 22 -3.65 -6.70 -6.81
C GLY A 22 -3.13 -5.67 -7.82
N TYR A 23 -4.00 -4.94 -8.51
CA TYR A 23 -3.56 -3.80 -9.32
C TYR A 23 -2.99 -2.70 -8.42
N THR A 24 -2.12 -1.87 -9.01
CA THR A 24 -1.43 -0.77 -8.31
C THR A 24 -1.92 0.62 -8.73
N GLY A 25 -2.89 0.67 -9.64
CA GLY A 25 -3.51 1.91 -10.08
C GLY A 25 -4.58 1.66 -11.14
N LYS A 26 -5.09 2.75 -11.71
CA LYS A 26 -6.12 2.76 -12.75
C LYS A 26 -5.88 3.93 -13.70
N GLN A 27 -6.17 3.72 -14.99
CA GLN A 27 -6.15 4.80 -15.97
C GLN A 27 -7.23 5.84 -15.65
N LEU A 28 -6.86 7.12 -15.69
CA LEU A 28 -7.75 8.26 -15.53
C LEU A 28 -7.98 8.94 -16.89
N ILE A 29 -9.19 9.45 -17.09
CA ILE A 29 -9.59 10.16 -18.31
C ILE A 29 -10.01 11.61 -18.03
N HIS A 30 -10.19 11.96 -16.76
CA HIS A 30 -10.65 13.28 -16.34
C HIS A 30 -10.04 13.66 -14.98
N PRO A 31 -9.68 14.94 -14.75
CA PRO A 31 -9.01 15.37 -13.51
C PRO A 31 -9.78 15.08 -12.21
N ASN A 32 -11.11 15.03 -12.23
CA ASN A 32 -11.91 14.72 -11.05
C ASN A 32 -11.72 13.29 -10.51
N GLN A 33 -11.11 12.39 -11.30
CA GLN A 33 -10.80 11.02 -10.88
C GLN A 33 -9.51 10.94 -10.05
N ILE A 34 -8.67 11.99 -10.07
CA ILE A 34 -7.40 12.07 -9.32
C ILE A 34 -7.61 11.91 -7.80
N PRO A 35 -8.48 12.71 -7.13
CA PRO A 35 -8.70 12.53 -5.70
C PRO A 35 -9.29 11.16 -5.38
N LEU A 36 -10.15 10.61 -6.26
CA LEU A 36 -10.78 9.31 -6.06
C LEU A 36 -9.78 8.16 -6.15
N ILE A 37 -8.82 8.22 -7.09
CA ILE A 37 -7.83 7.15 -7.23
C ILE A 37 -6.82 7.19 -6.07
N HIS A 38 -6.44 8.38 -5.62
CA HIS A 38 -5.57 8.53 -4.45
C HIS A 38 -6.23 7.94 -3.20
N ALA A 39 -7.53 8.20 -2.98
CA ALA A 39 -8.26 7.64 -1.85
C ALA A 39 -8.36 6.11 -1.85
N VAL A 40 -8.14 5.44 -3.00
CA VAL A 40 -8.18 3.98 -3.12
C VAL A 40 -6.78 3.37 -3.05
N TYR A 41 -5.79 3.94 -3.74
CA TYR A 41 -4.49 3.31 -3.92
C TYR A 41 -3.37 3.87 -3.04
N MET A 42 -3.56 5.04 -2.40
CA MET A 42 -2.57 5.54 -1.46
C MET A 42 -2.70 4.86 -0.11
N PRO A 43 -1.59 4.38 0.48
CA PRO A 43 -1.58 3.91 1.85
C PRO A 43 -2.00 5.00 2.84
N SER A 44 -2.70 4.61 3.88
CA SER A 44 -3.02 5.47 5.02
C SER A 44 -1.78 5.79 5.86
N PRO A 45 -1.78 6.89 6.64
CA PRO A 45 -0.69 7.21 7.56
C PRO A 45 -0.36 6.08 8.56
N GLU A 46 -1.37 5.33 8.98
CA GLU A 46 -1.21 4.21 9.91
C GLU A 46 -0.49 3.02 9.25
N GLU A 47 -0.85 2.68 8.01
CA GLU A 47 -0.17 1.65 7.22
C GLU A 47 1.29 2.01 6.97
N ILE A 48 1.57 3.28 6.65
CA ILE A 48 2.93 3.80 6.47
C ILE A 48 3.74 3.68 7.76
N ALA A 49 3.15 4.09 8.90
CA ALA A 49 3.82 4.01 10.20
C ALA A 49 4.10 2.56 10.61
N HIS A 50 3.17 1.64 10.36
CA HIS A 50 3.39 0.22 10.61
C HIS A 50 4.49 -0.36 9.70
N ALA A 51 4.45 -0.04 8.39
CA ALA A 51 5.43 -0.50 7.43
C ALA A 51 6.86 -0.06 7.80
N ARG A 52 7.04 1.19 8.24
CA ARG A 52 8.33 1.69 8.76
C ARG A 52 8.84 0.83 9.93
N ARG A 53 7.99 0.57 10.93
CA ARG A 53 8.37 -0.24 12.09
C ARG A 53 8.75 -1.67 11.70
N VAL A 54 8.07 -2.25 10.71
CA VAL A 54 8.38 -3.59 10.18
C VAL A 54 9.78 -3.61 9.55
N VAL A 55 10.08 -2.65 8.67
CA VAL A 55 11.39 -2.56 7.99
C VAL A 55 12.51 -2.29 9.01
N GLU A 56 12.33 -1.33 9.92
CA GLU A 56 13.32 -1.02 10.97
C GLU A 56 13.60 -2.23 11.88
N ALA A 57 12.55 -2.95 12.30
CA ALA A 57 12.70 -4.16 13.10
C ALA A 57 13.41 -5.27 12.32
N HIS A 58 13.10 -5.42 11.03
CA HIS A 58 13.79 -6.37 10.17
C HIS A 58 15.29 -6.08 10.08
N GLU A 59 15.68 -4.84 9.84
CA GLU A 59 17.10 -4.43 9.80
C GLU A 59 17.83 -4.71 11.12
N ALA A 60 17.16 -4.53 12.26
CA ALA A 60 17.72 -4.85 13.57
C ALA A 60 17.94 -6.37 13.75
N HIS A 61 16.99 -7.20 13.32
CA HIS A 61 17.05 -8.66 13.45
C HIS A 61 17.95 -9.35 12.40
N GLN A 62 18.16 -8.74 11.24
CA GLN A 62 19.11 -9.25 10.25
C GLN A 62 20.55 -9.25 10.79
N LYS A 63 20.89 -8.26 11.63
CA LYS A 63 22.20 -8.21 12.30
C LYS A 63 22.41 -9.39 13.27
N SER A 64 21.35 -9.99 13.79
CA SER A 64 21.38 -11.17 14.65
C SER A 64 21.16 -12.49 13.89
N GLY A 65 21.06 -12.46 12.55
CA GLY A 65 20.85 -13.64 11.72
C GLY A 65 19.46 -14.29 11.88
N THR A 66 18.47 -13.54 12.36
CA THR A 66 17.12 -14.05 12.64
C THR A 66 16.16 -13.68 11.51
N GLY A 67 15.67 -14.67 10.76
CA GLY A 67 14.80 -14.45 9.59
C GLY A 67 13.31 -14.21 9.88
N ALA A 68 12.85 -14.49 11.11
CA ALA A 68 11.48 -14.23 11.54
C ALA A 68 11.46 -13.72 12.99
N PHE A 69 10.65 -12.72 13.27
CA PHE A 69 10.57 -12.06 14.58
C PHE A 69 9.13 -11.68 14.93
N ALA A 70 8.89 -11.29 16.18
CA ALA A 70 7.58 -10.82 16.62
C ALA A 70 7.56 -9.29 16.69
N LEU A 71 6.53 -8.66 16.14
CA LEU A 71 6.24 -7.22 16.25
C LEU A 71 4.77 -7.05 16.60
N ASP A 72 4.46 -6.28 17.65
CA ASP A 72 3.09 -6.10 18.17
C ASP A 72 2.33 -7.42 18.40
N GLY A 73 3.04 -8.47 18.83
CA GLY A 73 2.48 -9.80 19.04
C GLY A 73 2.17 -10.59 17.76
N LYS A 74 2.56 -10.09 16.58
CA LYS A 74 2.40 -10.79 15.28
C LYS A 74 3.75 -11.25 14.75
N MET A 75 3.76 -12.41 14.09
CA MET A 75 4.95 -12.91 13.41
C MET A 75 5.20 -12.12 12.13
N VAL A 76 6.45 -11.69 11.96
CA VAL A 76 6.96 -11.02 10.77
C VAL A 76 8.03 -11.91 10.15
N ASP A 77 7.86 -12.21 8.88
CA ASP A 77 8.80 -12.95 8.03
C ASP A 77 9.09 -12.15 6.74
N MET A 78 9.94 -12.68 5.87
CA MET A 78 10.33 -11.98 4.64
C MET A 78 9.16 -11.55 3.74
N PRO A 79 8.10 -12.36 3.52
CA PRO A 79 6.90 -11.90 2.84
C PRO A 79 6.27 -10.63 3.45
N VAL A 80 6.13 -10.57 4.77
CA VAL A 80 5.58 -9.40 5.47
C VAL A 80 6.48 -8.18 5.30
N VAL A 81 7.80 -8.36 5.39
CA VAL A 81 8.78 -7.28 5.16
C VAL A 81 8.64 -6.71 3.75
N LYS A 82 8.55 -7.56 2.72
CA LYS A 82 8.37 -7.12 1.33
C LYS A 82 7.05 -6.36 1.12
N GLN A 83 5.99 -6.75 1.82
CA GLN A 83 4.72 -5.99 1.77
C GLN A 83 4.89 -4.61 2.40
N ALA A 84 5.61 -4.50 3.52
CA ALA A 84 5.90 -3.22 4.14
C ALA A 84 6.75 -2.31 3.23
N GLU A 85 7.78 -2.83 2.57
CA GLU A 85 8.57 -2.10 1.58
C GLU A 85 7.69 -1.53 0.45
N LEU A 86 6.80 -2.37 -0.12
CA LEU A 86 5.85 -1.93 -1.17
C LEU A 86 4.91 -0.82 -0.70
N VAL A 87 4.50 -0.83 0.58
CA VAL A 87 3.70 0.25 1.16
C VAL A 87 4.49 1.57 1.19
N LEU A 88 5.76 1.53 1.59
CA LEU A 88 6.62 2.73 1.64
C LEU A 88 6.94 3.28 0.25
N GLU A 89 7.17 2.38 -0.72
CA GLU A 89 7.36 2.75 -2.13
C GLU A 89 6.12 3.50 -2.67
N ARG A 90 4.92 2.95 -2.43
CA ARG A 90 3.65 3.58 -2.86
C ARG A 90 3.38 4.92 -2.17
N ALA A 91 3.83 5.07 -0.93
CA ALA A 91 3.75 6.34 -0.21
C ALA A 91 4.73 7.40 -0.73
N GLY A 92 5.62 7.06 -1.68
CA GLY A 92 6.65 7.96 -2.20
C GLY A 92 7.68 8.35 -1.16
N THR A 93 7.82 7.56 -0.10
CA THR A 93 8.72 7.81 1.04
C THR A 93 10.12 7.24 0.81
N ASP A 94 10.28 6.43 -0.24
CA ASP A 94 11.53 5.75 -0.62
C ASP A 94 12.26 6.46 -1.78
N ARG A 95 12.09 7.79 -1.91
CA ARG A 95 12.71 8.62 -2.96
C ARG A 95 13.54 9.76 -2.40
#